data_AF-A0A8S2ADS8-F1
#
_entry.id   AF-A0A8S2ADS8-F1
#
_cell.length_a   1.000
_cell.length_b   1.000
_cell.length_c   1.000
_cell.angle_alpha   90.00
_cell.angle_beta   90.00
_cell.angle_gamma   90.00
#
_symmetry.space_group_name_H-M   'P 1'
#
loop_
_entity.id
_entity.type
_entity.pdbx_description
1 polymer ?
#
loop_
_entity_poly.entity_id
_entity_poly.type
_entity_poly.pdbx_seq_one_letter_code
_entity_poly.pdbx_strand_id
1 'polypeptide(L)'
;MGKVFILQPSESVSPTHPWLPPGNALYILEKSNEGYSPTALRAFLNRPHPLETLSQRAAYGSEGSVLRDHDSKNYVKAVNGVLRQHTKLIVRKARIQRRSVWPVLTSAGRGLNGNLTTTEEIMTRV
;
A
#
# COMPACT_ATOMS: atom_id res chain seq x y z
N MET A 1 19.56 15.39 -14.98
CA MET A 1 18.83 14.19 -14.54
C MET A 1 17.37 14.35 -14.90
N GLY A 2 16.76 13.30 -15.46
CA GLY A 2 15.34 13.27 -15.83
C GLY A 2 14.45 12.94 -14.63
N LYS A 3 13.29 12.33 -14.89
CA LYS A 3 12.40 11.81 -13.84
C LYS A 3 13.06 10.62 -13.14
N VAL A 4 13.04 10.61 -11.81
CA VAL A 4 13.56 9.52 -10.99
C VAL A 4 12.40 8.74 -10.41
N PHE A 5 12.43 7.43 -10.55
CA PHE A 5 11.45 6.52 -9.97
C PHE A 5 12.10 5.76 -8.82
N ILE A 6 11.47 5.79 -7.64
CA ILE A 6 11.95 5.07 -6.45
C ILE A 6 10.95 3.98 -6.13
N LEU A 7 11.37 2.73 -6.33
CA LEU A 7 10.58 1.55 -6.03
C LEU A 7 10.92 1.06 -4.63
N GLN A 8 9.93 1.05 -3.74
CA GLN A 8 10.05 0.46 -2.42
C GLN A 8 9.37 -0.92 -2.40
N PRO A 9 10.13 -2.00 -2.13
CA PRO A 9 9.57 -3.33 -1.92
C PRO A 9 8.89 -3.46 -0.54
N SER A 10 8.21 -4.59 -0.34
CA SER A 10 7.66 -4.97 0.95
C SER A 10 8.78 -5.35 1.91
N GLU A 11 8.53 -5.14 3.21
CA GLU A 11 9.43 -5.53 4.30
C GLU A 11 9.82 -7.01 4.28
N SER A 12 8.97 -7.88 3.73
CA SER A 12 9.27 -9.31 3.56
C SER A 12 10.35 -9.61 2.51
N VAL A 13 10.70 -8.66 1.66
CA VAL A 13 11.70 -8.80 0.58
C VAL A 13 12.96 -7.99 0.89
N SER A 14 12.80 -6.79 1.44
CA SER A 14 13.91 -5.91 1.82
C SER A 14 13.45 -4.97 2.92
N PRO A 15 14.36 -4.53 3.82
CA PRO A 15 14.07 -3.48 4.79
C PRO A 15 13.51 -2.21 4.15
N THR A 16 12.67 -1.50 4.88
CA THR A 16 12.10 -0.22 4.46
C THR A 16 13.12 0.90 4.56
N HIS A 17 13.04 1.86 3.64
CA HIS A 17 13.90 3.03 3.68
C HIS A 17 13.47 3.95 4.83
N PRO A 18 14.38 4.46 5.69
CA PRO A 18 14.02 5.23 6.89
C PRO A 18 13.19 6.49 6.66
N TRP A 19 13.26 7.08 5.46
CA TRP A 19 12.55 8.30 5.08
C TRP A 19 11.30 8.07 4.23
N LEU A 20 10.91 6.82 4.01
CA LEU A 20 9.72 6.49 3.25
C LEU A 20 8.67 5.83 4.15
N PRO A 21 7.38 6.09 3.91
CA PRO A 21 6.31 5.34 4.54
C PRO A 21 6.50 3.83 4.35
N PRO A 22 6.15 2.99 5.34
CA PRO A 22 6.29 1.55 5.23
C PRO A 22 5.36 0.94 4.17
N GLY A 23 5.75 -0.21 3.63
CA GLY A 23 4.99 -0.97 2.62
C GLY A 23 5.49 -0.81 1.18
N ASN A 24 4.87 -1.53 0.24
CA ASN A 24 5.23 -1.40 -1.17
C ASN A 24 4.75 -0.05 -1.74
N ALA A 25 5.60 0.63 -2.50
CA ALA A 25 5.22 1.86 -3.17
C ALA A 25 6.13 2.18 -4.34
N LEU A 26 5.62 2.99 -5.26
CA LEU A 26 6.40 3.61 -6.34
C LEU A 26 6.28 5.12 -6.20
N TYR A 27 7.41 5.78 -5.96
CA TYR A 27 7.50 7.23 -5.85
C TYR A 27 8.12 7.82 -7.11
N ILE A 28 7.68 9.02 -7.47
CA ILE A 28 8.18 9.77 -8.62
C ILE A 28 8.78 11.07 -8.11
N LEU A 29 10.04 11.30 -8.41
CA LEU A 29 10.75 12.53 -8.11
C LEU A 29 11.05 13.26 -9.43
N GLU A 30 10.45 14.42 -9.60
CA GLU A 30 10.62 15.27 -10.79
C GLU A 30 11.37 16.56 -10.42
N LYS A 31 12.31 16.98 -11.26
CA LYS A 31 13.08 18.22 -11.05
C LYS A 31 12.20 19.48 -11.09
N SER A 32 11.07 19.41 -11.77
CA SER A 32 10.07 20.49 -11.88
C SER A 32 9.29 20.73 -10.58
N ASN A 33 9.31 19.80 -9.63
CA ASN A 33 8.63 20.00 -8.36
C ASN A 33 9.40 21.00 -7.48
N GLU A 34 8.68 21.93 -6.86
CA GLU A 34 9.23 23.00 -6.01
C GLU A 34 10.04 22.47 -4.81
N GLY A 35 9.84 21.21 -4.42
CA GLY A 35 10.59 20.55 -3.34
C GLY A 35 11.83 19.77 -3.79
N TYR A 36 12.20 19.79 -5.07
CA TYR A 36 13.35 19.02 -5.55
C TYR A 36 14.68 19.63 -5.08
N SER A 37 15.50 18.82 -4.41
CA SER A 37 16.87 19.18 -4.03
C SER A 37 17.85 18.06 -4.41
N PRO A 38 18.86 18.33 -5.26
CA PRO A 38 19.91 17.36 -5.56
C PRO A 38 20.64 16.86 -4.31
N THR A 39 20.81 17.73 -3.31
CA THR A 39 21.48 17.40 -2.05
C THR A 39 20.61 16.47 -1.21
N ALA A 40 19.29 16.70 -1.17
CA ALA A 40 18.37 15.80 -0.50
C ALA A 40 18.32 14.42 -1.16
N LEU A 41 18.32 14.36 -2.50
CA LEU A 41 18.40 13.08 -3.24
C LEU A 41 19.70 12.33 -2.93
N ARG A 42 20.85 13.02 -2.88
CA ARG A 42 22.11 12.39 -2.48
C ARG A 42 22.07 11.86 -1.04
N ALA A 43 21.52 12.64 -0.12
CA ALA A 43 21.36 12.22 1.27
C ALA A 43 20.42 11.00 1.39
N PHE A 44 19.35 10.96 0.58
CA PHE A 44 18.42 9.84 0.50
C PHE A 44 19.12 8.58 0.01
N LEU A 45 19.86 8.66 -1.11
CA LEU A 45 20.57 7.50 -1.67
C LEU A 45 21.70 6.99 -0.76
N ASN A 46 22.21 7.85 0.12
CA ASN A 46 23.23 7.50 1.11
C ASN A 46 22.64 7.08 2.47
N ARG A 47 21.34 6.76 2.56
CA ARG A 47 20.73 6.21 3.78
C ARG A 47 20.08 4.84 3.56
N PRO A 48 20.30 3.86 4.46
CA PRO A 48 21.33 3.84 5.51
C PRO A 48 22.74 3.99 4.91
N HIS A 49 23.68 4.57 5.66
CA HIS A 49 24.99 4.87 5.11
C HIS A 49 25.67 3.58 4.66
N PRO A 50 26.35 3.53 3.50
CA PRO A 50 26.97 2.29 3.02
C PRO A 50 27.82 1.62 4.09
N LEU A 51 28.65 2.39 4.81
CA LEU A 51 29.47 1.86 5.91
C LEU A 51 28.66 1.32 7.10
N GLU A 52 27.49 1.87 7.40
CA GLU A 52 26.60 1.33 8.44
C GLU A 52 26.03 -0.02 7.98
N THR A 53 25.62 -0.11 6.72
CA THR A 53 25.20 -1.37 6.10
C THR A 53 26.35 -2.40 6.14
N LEU A 54 27.59 -1.98 5.82
CA LEU A 54 28.75 -2.88 5.82
C LEU A 54 29.22 -3.28 7.22
N SER A 55 28.86 -2.52 8.25
CA SER A 55 29.20 -2.87 9.63
C SER A 55 28.50 -4.15 10.10
N GLN A 56 27.35 -4.46 9.51
CA GLN A 56 26.61 -5.68 9.80
C GLN A 56 27.13 -6.82 8.92
N ARG A 57 27.74 -7.84 9.53
CA ARG A 57 28.23 -9.02 8.79
C ARG A 57 27.13 -9.61 7.90
N ALA A 58 25.90 -9.72 8.41
CA ALA A 58 24.77 -10.27 7.67
C ALA A 58 24.35 -9.46 6.42
N ALA A 59 24.83 -8.23 6.22
CA ALA A 59 24.43 -7.40 5.09
C ALA A 59 24.89 -7.95 3.73
N TYR A 60 25.94 -8.78 3.72
CA TYR A 60 26.47 -9.38 2.50
C TYR A 60 25.87 -10.75 2.18
N GLY A 61 25.29 -11.43 3.17
CA GLY A 61 24.81 -12.82 3.09
C GLY A 61 24.85 -13.51 4.45
N SER A 62 24.45 -14.79 4.51
CA SER A 62 24.56 -15.60 5.74
C SER A 62 26.02 -15.65 6.21
N GLU A 63 26.25 -15.42 7.51
CA GLU A 63 27.59 -15.35 8.12
C GLU A 63 28.53 -14.29 7.52
N GLY A 64 28.00 -13.34 6.74
CA GLY A 64 28.80 -12.34 6.01
C GLY A 64 29.53 -12.85 4.79
N SER A 65 29.03 -13.94 4.20
CA SER A 65 29.37 -14.31 2.83
C SER A 65 29.04 -13.16 1.88
N VAL A 66 29.96 -12.77 0.99
CA VAL A 66 29.71 -11.71 0.00
C VAL A 66 29.02 -12.29 -1.22
N LEU A 67 27.70 -12.10 -1.32
CA LEU A 67 26.99 -12.37 -2.55
C LEU A 67 27.35 -11.29 -3.58
N ARG A 68 28.12 -11.68 -4.60
CA ARG A 68 28.50 -10.79 -5.71
C ARG A 68 27.30 -10.43 -6.59
N ASP A 69 26.36 -11.36 -6.72
CA ASP A 69 25.23 -11.24 -7.61
C ASP A 69 23.97 -10.85 -6.84
N HIS A 70 23.24 -9.90 -7.40
CA HIS A 70 21.91 -9.52 -6.92
C HIS A 70 20.88 -10.49 -7.49
N ASP A 71 19.92 -10.95 -6.67
CA ASP A 71 18.78 -11.69 -7.20
C ASP A 71 17.80 -10.72 -7.89
N SER A 72 17.85 -10.70 -9.23
CA SER A 72 16.98 -9.86 -10.06
C SER A 72 15.49 -10.14 -9.87
N LYS A 73 15.12 -11.32 -9.35
CA LYS A 73 13.73 -11.66 -9.02
C LYS A 73 13.15 -10.72 -7.96
N ASN A 74 13.98 -10.09 -7.12
CA ASN A 74 13.52 -9.15 -6.11
C ASN A 74 12.89 -7.89 -6.73
N TYR A 75 13.42 -7.42 -7.86
CA TYR A 75 12.80 -6.29 -8.59
C TYR A 75 11.41 -6.65 -9.11
N VAL A 76 11.27 -7.84 -9.70
CA VAL A 76 9.99 -8.33 -10.21
C VAL A 76 8.97 -8.50 -9.08
N LYS A 77 9.40 -9.04 -7.92
CA LYS A 77 8.55 -9.14 -6.73
C LYS A 77 8.10 -7.76 -6.25
N ALA A 78 9.00 -6.78 -6.20
CA ALA A 78 8.70 -5.42 -5.77
C ALA A 78 7.67 -4.73 -6.69
N VAL A 79 7.87 -4.77 -8.01
CA VAL A 79 6.93 -4.22 -8.99
C VAL A 79 5.57 -4.90 -8.88
N ASN A 80 5.54 -6.23 -8.81
CA ASN A 80 4.29 -6.98 -8.65
C ASN A 80 3.58 -6.65 -7.33
N GLY A 81 4.33 -6.36 -6.26
CA GLY A 81 3.80 -5.90 -4.98
C GLY A 81 3.00 -4.61 -5.13
N VAL A 82 3.57 -3.60 -5.80
CA VAL A 82 2.92 -2.32 -6.07
C VAL A 82 1.69 -2.50 -6.95
N LEU A 83 1.80 -3.25 -8.04
CA LEU A 83 0.68 -3.52 -8.95
C LEU A 83 -0.50 -4.18 -8.21
N ARG A 84 -0.22 -5.21 -7.40
CA ARG A 84 -1.25 -5.90 -6.61
C ARG A 84 -1.96 -4.97 -5.64
N GLN A 85 -1.24 -4.08 -4.96
CA GLN A 85 -1.86 -3.11 -4.05
C GLN A 85 -2.75 -2.13 -4.81
N HIS A 86 -2.28 -1.60 -5.94
CA HIS A 86 -3.06 -0.69 -6.77
C HIS A 86 -4.34 -1.36 -7.31
N THR A 87 -4.24 -2.59 -7.83
CA THR A 87 -5.41 -3.36 -8.29
C THR A 87 -6.39 -3.61 -7.16
N LYS A 88 -5.93 -3.99 -5.96
CA LYS A 88 -6.79 -4.18 -4.78
C LYS A 88 -7.58 -2.91 -4.42
N LEU A 89 -6.93 -1.74 -4.47
CA LEU A 89 -7.60 -0.45 -4.21
C LEU A 89 -8.70 -0.16 -5.24
N ILE A 90 -8.42 -0.37 -6.53
CA ILE A 90 -9.41 -0.19 -7.61
C ILE A 90 -10.60 -1.13 -7.40
N VAL A 91 -10.34 -2.43 -7.18
CA VAL A 91 -11.40 -3.43 -6.97
C VAL A 91 -12.25 -3.10 -5.74
N ARG A 92 -11.61 -2.65 -4.65
CA ARG A 92 -12.32 -2.22 -3.44
C ARG A 92 -13.22 -1.02 -3.72
N LYS A 93 -12.72 0.01 -4.43
CA LYS A 93 -13.53 1.18 -4.82
C LYS A 93 -14.71 0.78 -5.69
N ALA A 94 -14.50 -0.06 -6.70
CA ALA A 94 -15.57 -0.56 -7.57
C ALA A 94 -16.63 -1.35 -6.80
N ARG A 95 -16.22 -2.19 -5.83
CA ARG A 95 -17.15 -2.94 -4.96
C ARG A 95 -18.00 -2.02 -4.07
N ILE A 96 -17.40 -0.97 -3.52
CA ILE A 96 -18.11 0.01 -2.69
C ILE A 96 -19.12 0.78 -3.54
N GLN A 97 -18.73 1.24 -4.73
CA GLN A 97 -19.63 1.91 -5.67
C GLN A 97 -20.80 1.00 -6.05
N ARG A 98 -20.55 -0.27 -6.40
CA ARG A 98 -21.64 -1.23 -6.65
C ARG A 98 -22.56 -1.39 -5.44
N ARG A 99 -22.02 -1.58 -4.24
CA ARG A 99 -22.86 -1.67 -3.02
C ARG A 99 -23.70 -0.41 -2.78
N SER A 100 -23.18 0.78 -3.08
CA SER A 100 -23.93 2.04 -2.97
C SER A 100 -25.07 2.18 -3.97
N VAL A 101 -24.97 1.52 -5.14
CA VAL A 101 -25.99 1.57 -6.21
C VAL A 101 -27.05 0.46 -6.04
N TRP A 102 -26.82 -0.52 -5.16
CA TRP A 102 -27.77 -1.59 -4.85
C TRP A 102 -28.41 -1.49 -3.44
N PRO A 103 -29.27 -0.49 -3.13
CA PRO A 103 -30.14 -0.57 -1.97
C PRO A 103 -31.64 -0.77 -2.30
N VAL A 104 -32.04 -1.21 -3.50
CA VAL A 104 -33.50 -1.22 -3.84
C VAL A 104 -34.06 -2.59 -4.27
N LEU A 105 -33.27 -3.50 -4.86
CA LEU A 105 -33.85 -4.73 -5.45
C LEU A 105 -33.93 -5.95 -4.52
N THR A 106 -33.58 -5.81 -3.24
CA THR A 106 -33.80 -6.87 -2.23
C THR A 106 -34.91 -6.53 -1.22
N SER A 107 -35.66 -5.44 -1.40
CA SER A 107 -36.79 -5.07 -0.53
C SER A 107 -38.16 -5.53 -1.04
N ALA A 108 -38.26 -6.13 -2.23
CA ALA A 108 -39.53 -6.62 -2.76
C ALA A 108 -39.66 -8.13 -2.56
N GLY A 109 -40.45 -8.55 -1.56
CA GLY A 109 -40.83 -9.96 -1.44
C GLY A 109 -41.27 -10.48 -0.07
N ARG A 110 -41.97 -9.72 0.78
CA ARG A 110 -42.88 -10.36 1.76
C ARG A 110 -44.25 -9.74 1.63
N GLY A 111 -45.05 -10.41 0.79
CA GLY A 111 -46.43 -10.05 0.50
C GLY A 111 -47.31 -10.07 1.74
N LEU A 112 -48.27 -9.16 1.72
CA LEU A 112 -49.43 -9.05 2.58
C LEU A 112 -50.14 -10.41 2.76
N ASN A 113 -50.50 -10.74 3.99
CA ASN A 113 -51.81 -11.29 4.38
C ASN A 113 -51.83 -11.62 5.89
N GLY A 114 -52.77 -11.01 6.63
CA GLY A 114 -53.14 -11.44 7.98
C GLY A 114 -53.47 -10.27 8.91
N ASN A 115 -54.76 -9.96 9.04
CA ASN A 115 -55.33 -8.92 9.89
C ASN A 115 -55.13 -9.15 11.40
N LEU A 116 -55.36 -8.05 12.15
CA LEU A 116 -55.81 -7.96 13.55
C LEU A 116 -54.72 -8.04 14.63
N THR A 117 -54.36 -6.91 15.24
CA THR A 117 -55.03 -6.33 16.43
C THR A 117 -54.27 -5.10 16.91
N THR A 118 -55.03 -4.04 17.12
CA THR A 118 -54.74 -2.87 17.96
C THR A 118 -53.94 -3.22 19.20
N THR A 119 -52.79 -2.56 19.41
CA THR A 119 -52.36 -2.11 20.73
C THR A 119 -51.46 -0.90 20.53
N GLU A 120 -51.95 0.25 20.97
CA GLU A 120 -51.14 1.42 21.24
C GLU A 120 -50.11 1.07 22.31
N GLU A 121 -48.83 1.37 22.07
CA GLU A 121 -47.91 1.65 23.16
C GLU A 121 -46.92 2.73 22.71
N ILE A 122 -47.38 3.96 22.90
CA ILE A 122 -46.53 5.13 23.09
C ILE A 122 -45.83 4.93 24.44
N MET A 123 -44.51 4.70 24.47
CA MET A 123 -43.71 5.25 25.57
C MET A 123 -42.22 5.39 25.23
N THR A 124 -41.84 6.66 25.21
CA THR A 124 -40.52 7.28 25.19
C THR A 124 -39.58 6.75 26.28
N ARG A 125 -38.26 6.71 26.02
CA ARG A 125 -37.25 6.82 27.08
C ARG A 125 -35.93 7.45 26.61
N VAL A 126 -35.62 8.55 27.30
CA VAL A 126 -34.40 9.38 27.51
C VAL A 126 -33.11 8.95 26.82
#